data_AF-A0A8T2NN97-F1
#
_entry.id   AF-A0A8T2NN97-F1
#
_cell.length_a   1.000
_cell.length_b   1.000
_cell.length_c   1.000
_cell.angle_alpha   90.00
_cell.angle_beta   90.00
_cell.angle_gamma   90.00
#
_symmetry.space_group_name_H-M   'P 1'
#
loop_
_entity.id
_entity.type
_entity.pdbx_description
1 polymer ?
#
loop_
_entity_poly.entity_id
_entity_poly.type
_entity_poly.pdbx_seq_one_letter_code
_entity_poly.pdbx_strand_id
1 'polypeptide(L)'
;MKINSVLRVDVWSVGCIMAEMVRGNIDQWNKVIEQLGTPSQEFLMKLNQSVRTYVENRPRYSGYSFEKLFPDVLFPADSEHNKLKASQARDLLSKMLVIDASKRISVDEALQHPYINVWYDPTEVEAPPPAITDKQLDEREHTVEEWKGAAVTNGSRHLSSSSSLSTDASSTCTDDPTTASDTDSSLETSARPLSC
;
A
#
# COMPACT_ATOMS: atom_id res chain seq x y z
N MET A 1 -20.47 -1.75 -14.32
CA MET A 1 -20.81 -2.03 -12.91
C MET A 1 -19.75 -2.84 -12.15
N LYS A 2 -19.15 -3.91 -12.70
CA LYS A 2 -18.15 -4.74 -11.97
C LYS A 2 -16.86 -4.00 -11.54
N ILE A 3 -16.35 -3.06 -12.35
CA ILE A 3 -15.11 -2.31 -12.06
C ILE A 3 -15.24 -1.46 -10.78
N ASN A 4 -16.35 -0.73 -10.63
CA ASN A 4 -16.61 0.09 -9.43
C ASN A 4 -16.68 -0.75 -8.14
N SER A 5 -17.07 -2.02 -8.23
CA SER A 5 -17.05 -2.90 -7.05
C SER A 5 -15.64 -3.30 -6.64
N VAL A 6 -14.72 -3.50 -7.60
CA VAL A 6 -13.32 -3.86 -7.33
C VAL A 6 -12.59 -2.67 -6.72
N LEU A 7 -12.71 -1.49 -7.33
CA LEU A 7 -12.07 -0.27 -6.81
C LEU A 7 -12.53 0.07 -5.38
N ARG A 8 -13.79 -0.18 -5.06
CA ARG A 8 -14.33 0.01 -3.70
C ARG A 8 -13.80 -1.05 -2.72
N VAL A 9 -13.45 -2.25 -3.17
CA VAL A 9 -12.75 -3.25 -2.34
C VAL A 9 -11.34 -2.75 -2.00
N ASP A 10 -10.64 -2.12 -2.94
CA ASP A 10 -9.31 -1.55 -2.68
C ASP A 10 -9.34 -0.43 -1.64
N VAL A 11 -10.38 0.43 -1.68
CA VAL A 11 -10.60 1.47 -0.65
C VAL A 11 -10.71 0.88 0.76
N TRP A 12 -11.28 -0.32 0.91
CA TRP A 12 -11.31 -0.99 2.22
C TRP A 12 -9.90 -1.38 2.68
N SER A 13 -9.11 -1.95 1.79
CA SER A 13 -7.71 -2.32 2.07
C SER A 13 -6.89 -1.10 2.49
N VAL A 14 -7.02 0.03 1.77
CA VAL A 14 -6.36 1.30 2.13
C VAL A 14 -6.85 1.81 3.49
N GLY A 15 -8.16 1.72 3.77
CA GLY A 15 -8.73 2.06 5.07
C GLY A 15 -8.14 1.23 6.21
N CYS A 16 -7.91 -0.08 6.00
CA CYS A 16 -7.25 -0.95 6.97
C CYS A 16 -5.78 -0.53 7.19
N ILE A 17 -5.03 -0.25 6.13
CA ILE A 17 -3.64 0.23 6.23
C ILE A 17 -3.58 1.55 7.01
N MET A 18 -4.45 2.51 6.67
CA MET A 18 -4.53 3.79 7.37
C MET A 18 -4.86 3.61 8.86
N ALA A 19 -5.82 2.74 9.16
CA ALA A 19 -6.21 2.46 10.53
C ALA A 19 -5.10 1.75 11.32
N GLU A 20 -4.31 0.90 10.66
CA GLU A 20 -3.13 0.26 11.26
C GLU A 20 -2.01 1.27 11.50
N MET A 21 -1.76 2.22 10.58
CA MET A 21 -0.80 3.30 10.82
C MET A 21 -1.15 4.14 12.06
N VAL A 22 -2.45 4.34 12.34
CA VAL A 22 -2.92 5.09 13.51
C VAL A 22 -2.87 4.25 14.80
N ARG A 23 -3.15 2.94 14.73
CA ARG A 23 -3.33 2.06 15.92
C ARG A 23 -2.17 1.12 16.21
N GLY A 24 -1.26 0.91 15.27
CA GLY A 24 -0.13 -0.02 15.36
C GLY A 24 -0.44 -1.50 15.16
N ASN A 25 -1.70 -1.97 15.25
CA ASN A 25 -2.11 -3.33 14.88
C ASN A 25 -3.66 -3.45 14.75
N ILE A 26 -4.15 -4.04 13.64
CA ILE A 26 -5.56 -4.44 13.46
C ILE A 26 -5.62 -5.95 13.25
N ASP A 27 -5.80 -6.71 14.34
CA ASP A 27 -5.98 -8.15 14.18
C ASP A 27 -7.32 -8.44 13.48
N GLN A 28 -7.21 -8.99 12.26
CA GLN A 28 -8.11 -9.89 11.53
C GLN A 28 -9.63 -9.79 11.76
N TRP A 29 -10.36 -9.53 10.66
CA TRP A 29 -11.78 -9.77 10.31
C TRP A 29 -12.83 -10.11 11.40
N ASN A 30 -12.59 -11.02 12.35
CA ASN A 30 -13.49 -11.22 13.48
C ASN A 30 -13.62 -9.96 14.37
N LYS A 31 -12.55 -9.17 14.50
CA LYS A 31 -12.63 -7.86 15.18
C LYS A 31 -13.40 -6.82 14.38
N VAL A 32 -13.50 -6.94 13.05
CA VAL A 32 -14.11 -5.93 12.19
C VAL A 32 -15.60 -5.77 12.52
N ILE A 33 -16.36 -6.87 12.60
CA ILE A 33 -17.80 -6.80 12.95
C ILE A 33 -18.03 -6.42 14.41
N GLU A 34 -17.12 -6.80 15.32
CA GLU A 34 -17.21 -6.38 16.72
C GLU A 34 -16.93 -4.88 16.87
N GLN A 35 -16.03 -4.34 16.04
CA GLN A 35 -15.62 -2.95 16.09
C GLN A 35 -16.54 -2.02 15.28
N LEU A 36 -17.00 -2.43 14.10
CA LEU A 36 -17.84 -1.62 13.22
C LEU A 36 -19.34 -1.93 13.37
N GLY A 37 -19.67 -3.03 14.03
CA GLY A 37 -21.05 -3.46 14.27
C GLY A 37 -21.58 -4.44 13.23
N THR A 38 -22.71 -5.06 13.58
CA THR A 38 -23.42 -5.97 12.67
C THR A 38 -24.03 -5.18 11.52
N PRO A 39 -23.83 -5.60 10.25
CA PRO A 39 -24.40 -4.91 9.09
C PRO A 39 -25.92 -4.82 9.12
N SER A 40 -26.47 -3.78 8.48
CA SER A 40 -27.91 -3.58 8.34
C SER A 40 -28.61 -4.73 7.60
N GLN A 41 -29.90 -4.97 7.90
CA GLN A 41 -30.69 -5.98 7.20
C GLN A 41 -30.73 -5.79 5.68
N GLU A 42 -30.75 -4.53 5.22
CA GLU A 42 -30.67 -4.18 3.80
C GLU A 42 -29.42 -4.76 3.13
N PHE A 43 -28.26 -4.69 3.81
CA PHE A 43 -27.02 -5.28 3.31
C PHE A 43 -27.07 -6.81 3.36
N LEU A 44 -27.59 -7.40 4.45
CA LEU A 44 -27.71 -8.86 4.59
C LEU A 44 -28.57 -9.45 3.46
N MET A 45 -29.59 -8.73 2.99
CA MET A 45 -30.43 -9.12 1.86
C MET A 45 -29.67 -9.16 0.52
N LYS A 46 -28.51 -8.49 0.40
CA LYS A 46 -27.63 -8.55 -0.78
C LYS A 46 -26.74 -9.80 -0.78
N LEU A 47 -26.61 -10.48 0.35
CA LEU A 47 -25.78 -11.69 0.48
C LEU A 47 -26.52 -12.94 0.01
N ASN A 48 -25.75 -13.92 -0.46
CA ASN A 48 -26.24 -15.28 -0.75
C ASN A 48 -26.82 -15.92 0.52
N GLN A 49 -27.84 -16.76 0.37
CA GLN A 49 -28.63 -17.29 1.49
C GLN A 49 -27.79 -17.99 2.56
N SER A 50 -26.82 -18.82 2.18
CA SER A 50 -25.94 -19.51 3.12
C SER A 50 -25.09 -18.55 3.95
N VAL A 51 -24.52 -17.52 3.30
CA VAL A 51 -23.72 -16.48 3.97
C VAL A 51 -24.60 -15.61 4.86
N ARG A 52 -25.79 -15.22 4.40
CA ARG A 52 -26.75 -14.46 5.20
C ARG A 52 -27.11 -15.19 6.48
N THR A 53 -27.55 -16.45 6.38
CA THR A 53 -27.92 -17.27 7.54
C THR A 53 -26.73 -17.45 8.49
N TYR A 54 -25.52 -17.62 7.97
CA TYR A 54 -24.32 -17.66 8.81
C TYR A 54 -24.10 -16.37 9.60
N VAL A 55 -24.20 -15.21 8.94
CA VAL A 55 -24.00 -13.89 9.59
C VAL A 55 -25.13 -13.58 10.58
N GLU A 56 -26.38 -13.90 10.24
CA GLU A 56 -27.55 -13.68 11.10
C GLU A 56 -27.52 -14.50 12.40
N ASN A 57 -26.85 -15.66 12.39
CA ASN A 57 -26.69 -16.53 13.56
C ASN A 57 -25.52 -16.12 14.48
N ARG A 58 -24.75 -15.07 14.14
CA ARG A 58 -23.68 -14.54 15.00
C ARG A 58 -24.26 -13.56 16.03
N PRO A 59 -23.59 -13.34 17.18
CA PRO A 59 -23.97 -12.29 18.11
C PRO A 59 -24.06 -10.94 17.40
N ARG A 60 -25.06 -10.13 17.77
CA ARG A 60 -25.19 -8.77 17.25
C ARG A 60 -24.32 -7.80 18.05
N TYR A 61 -23.58 -6.97 17.34
CA TYR A 61 -22.73 -5.93 17.91
C TYR A 61 -23.22 -4.56 17.42
N SER A 62 -23.31 -3.59 18.33
CA SER A 62 -23.60 -2.20 17.96
C SER A 62 -22.45 -1.52 17.21
N GLY A 63 -21.24 -2.09 17.31
CA GLY A 63 -20.00 -1.41 16.94
C GLY A 63 -19.60 -0.35 17.97
N TYR A 64 -18.43 0.23 17.74
CA TYR A 64 -17.92 1.40 18.45
C TYR A 64 -17.93 2.62 17.53
N SER A 65 -18.06 3.80 18.11
CA SER A 65 -17.88 5.04 17.34
C SER A 65 -16.42 5.17 16.89
N PHE A 66 -16.19 5.90 15.78
CA PHE A 66 -14.84 6.11 15.26
C PHE A 66 -13.96 6.93 16.23
N GLU A 67 -14.55 7.74 17.10
CA GLU A 67 -13.84 8.45 18.18
C GLU A 67 -13.31 7.49 19.22
N LYS A 68 -14.04 6.40 19.50
CA LYS A 68 -13.59 5.36 20.43
C LYS A 68 -12.58 4.41 19.79
N LEU A 69 -12.72 4.13 18.49
CA LEU A 69 -11.78 3.30 17.75
C LEU A 69 -10.45 4.03 17.49
N PHE A 70 -10.51 5.34 17.22
CA PHE A 70 -9.39 6.20 16.91
C PHE A 70 -9.43 7.45 17.81
N PRO A 71 -9.13 7.33 19.11
CA PRO A 71 -9.15 8.46 20.04
C PRO A 71 -8.04 9.48 19.72
N ASP A 72 -8.23 10.73 20.13
CA ASP A 72 -7.31 11.85 19.81
C ASP A 72 -5.86 11.58 20.25
N VAL A 73 -5.65 10.79 21.30
CA VAL A 73 -4.31 10.41 21.79
C VAL A 73 -3.49 9.60 20.77
N LEU A 74 -4.13 8.98 19.77
CA LEU A 74 -3.44 8.26 18.70
C LEU A 74 -2.98 9.18 17.57
N PHE A 75 -3.40 10.44 17.58
CA PHE A 75 -3.00 11.42 16.58
C PHE A 75 -2.02 12.43 17.20
N PRO A 76 -1.14 13.03 16.39
CA PRO A 76 -0.30 14.15 16.84
C PRO A 76 -1.17 15.30 17.37
N ALA A 77 -0.89 15.79 18.57
CA ALA A 77 -1.70 16.80 19.28
C ALA A 77 -0.93 18.11 19.58
N ASP A 78 0.25 18.27 18.98
CA ASP A 78 1.20 19.36 19.17
C ASP A 78 0.73 20.73 18.61
N SER A 79 -0.32 20.77 17.78
CA SER A 79 -0.91 22.01 17.29
C SER A 79 -2.41 21.89 16.99
N GLU A 80 -3.13 23.02 16.96
CA GLU A 80 -4.53 23.08 16.51
C GLU A 80 -4.69 22.62 15.05
N HIS A 81 -3.67 22.83 14.22
CA HIS A 81 -3.61 22.30 12.86
C HIS A 81 -3.63 20.76 12.86
N ASN A 82 -2.89 20.13 13.77
CA ASN A 82 -2.81 18.67 13.87
C ASN A 82 -4.09 18.06 14.48
N LYS A 83 -4.79 18.78 15.37
CA LYS A 83 -6.15 18.39 15.82
C LYS A 83 -7.17 18.40 14.70
N LEU A 84 -7.15 19.42 13.83
CA LEU A 84 -8.02 19.46 12.65
C LEU A 84 -7.72 18.27 11.72
N LYS A 85 -6.45 17.90 11.56
CA LYS A 85 -6.03 16.73 10.79
C LYS A 85 -6.49 15.41 11.43
N ALA A 86 -6.49 15.29 12.76
CA ALA A 86 -7.02 14.12 13.46
C ALA A 86 -8.52 13.90 13.18
N SER A 87 -9.33 14.97 13.25
CA SER A 87 -10.75 14.89 12.93
C SER A 87 -11.00 14.52 11.46
N GLN A 88 -10.24 15.12 10.54
CA GLN A 88 -10.32 14.79 9.11
C GLN A 88 -9.87 13.35 8.80
N ALA A 89 -8.82 12.86 9.47
CA ALA A 89 -8.35 11.48 9.33
C ALA A 89 -9.42 10.48 9.78
N ARG A 90 -10.03 10.74 10.95
CA ARG A 90 -11.10 9.92 11.52
C ARG A 90 -12.34 9.90 10.63
N ASP A 91 -12.74 11.05 10.09
CA ASP A 91 -13.86 11.15 9.16
C ASP A 91 -13.61 10.31 7.89
N LEU A 92 -12.41 10.41 7.30
CA LEU A 92 -12.04 9.59 6.15
C LEU A 92 -12.08 8.09 6.47
N LEU A 93 -11.49 7.67 7.60
CA LEU A 93 -11.54 6.28 8.06
C LEU A 93 -12.97 5.78 8.21
N SER A 94 -13.89 6.63 8.71
CA SER A 94 -15.30 6.28 8.85
C SER A 94 -16.02 6.00 7.54
N LYS A 95 -15.55 6.64 6.46
CA LYS A 95 -16.11 6.50 5.10
C LYS A 95 -15.44 5.37 4.31
N MET A 96 -14.19 5.02 4.62
CA MET A 96 -13.45 3.89 4.01
C MET A 96 -13.81 2.55 4.66
N LEU A 97 -13.87 2.50 5.99
CA LEU A 97 -14.17 1.28 6.77
C LEU A 97 -15.67 1.04 6.90
N VAL A 98 -16.37 1.02 5.77
CA VAL A 98 -17.81 0.72 5.67
C VAL A 98 -18.00 -0.67 5.09
N ILE A 99 -18.72 -1.55 5.80
CA ILE A 99 -18.92 -2.95 5.39
C ILE A 99 -19.67 -3.05 4.06
N ASP A 100 -20.75 -2.26 3.91
CA ASP A 100 -21.49 -2.20 2.65
C ASP A 100 -20.70 -1.41 1.61
N ALA A 101 -20.11 -2.11 0.63
CA ALA A 101 -19.33 -1.50 -0.44
C ALA A 101 -20.13 -0.45 -1.24
N SER A 102 -21.46 -0.56 -1.31
CA SER A 102 -22.30 0.43 -1.99
C SER A 102 -22.44 1.76 -1.24
N LYS A 103 -22.18 1.76 0.08
CA LYS A 103 -22.20 2.94 0.96
C LYS A 103 -20.81 3.45 1.31
N ARG A 104 -19.76 2.70 0.96
CA ARG A 104 -18.36 3.08 1.13
C ARG A 104 -18.04 4.29 0.25
N ILE A 105 -17.06 5.10 0.62
CA ILE A 105 -16.53 6.16 -0.26
C ILE A 105 -15.93 5.57 -1.54
N SER A 106 -16.09 6.24 -2.67
CA SER A 106 -15.35 5.92 -3.90
C SER A 106 -13.91 6.44 -3.85
N VAL A 107 -13.08 5.99 -4.79
CA VAL A 107 -11.71 6.50 -4.94
C VAL A 107 -11.74 8.01 -5.22
N ASP A 108 -12.57 8.46 -6.15
CA ASP A 108 -12.67 9.88 -6.53
C ASP A 108 -13.10 10.75 -5.34
N GLU A 109 -14.13 10.32 -4.59
CA GLU A 109 -14.59 11.02 -3.38
C GLU A 109 -13.51 11.04 -2.29
N ALA A 110 -12.70 9.97 -2.17
CA ALA A 110 -11.61 9.91 -1.20
C ALA A 110 -10.45 10.85 -1.57
N LEU A 111 -10.13 10.98 -2.86
CA LEU A 111 -9.13 11.93 -3.36
C LEU A 111 -9.54 13.38 -3.10
N GLN A 112 -10.84 13.67 -3.22
CA GLN A 112 -11.41 15.00 -2.92
C GLN A 112 -11.59 15.26 -1.41
N HIS A 113 -11.35 14.26 -0.55
CA HIS A 113 -11.53 14.41 0.89
C HIS A 113 -10.56 15.45 1.47
N PRO A 114 -10.97 16.36 2.39
CA PRO A 114 -10.08 17.40 2.94
C PRO A 114 -8.77 16.90 3.56
N TYR A 115 -8.75 15.64 4.00
CA TYR A 115 -7.56 14.98 4.51
C TYR A 115 -6.52 14.68 3.41
N ILE A 116 -6.96 14.31 2.21
CA ILE A 116 -6.12 13.88 1.08
C ILE A 116 -5.91 15.01 0.07
N ASN A 117 -6.94 15.84 -0.17
CA ASN A 117 -6.99 16.84 -1.25
C ASN A 117 -5.88 17.90 -1.18
N VAL A 118 -5.19 18.03 -0.04
CA VAL A 118 -3.99 18.89 0.05
C VAL A 118 -2.83 18.43 -0.86
N TRP A 119 -2.87 17.17 -1.32
CA TRP A 119 -1.90 16.56 -2.23
C TRP A 119 -2.48 16.30 -3.63
N TYR A 120 -3.67 16.83 -3.93
CA TYR A 120 -4.32 16.54 -5.21
C TYR A 120 -3.58 17.23 -6.35
N ASP A 121 -3.05 16.43 -7.28
CA ASP A 121 -2.50 16.88 -8.55
C ASP A 121 -3.27 16.20 -9.70
N PRO A 122 -3.98 16.94 -10.56
CA PRO A 122 -4.68 16.38 -11.72
C PRO A 122 -3.77 15.57 -12.65
N THR A 123 -2.49 15.94 -12.76
CA THR A 123 -1.54 15.25 -13.65
C THR A 123 -1.16 13.86 -13.13
N GLU A 124 -1.21 13.64 -11.82
CA GLU A 124 -0.99 12.33 -11.20
C GLU A 124 -2.29 11.52 -11.15
N VAL A 125 -3.42 12.18 -10.86
CA VAL A 125 -4.72 11.52 -10.65
C VAL A 125 -5.41 11.14 -11.97
N GLU A 126 -5.35 12.01 -12.98
CA GLU A 126 -6.05 11.85 -14.26
C GLU A 126 -5.12 11.35 -15.38
N ALA A 127 -3.98 10.78 -15.00
CA ALA A 127 -3.04 10.19 -15.95
C ALA A 127 -3.76 9.15 -16.83
N PRO A 128 -3.52 9.14 -18.16
CA PRO A 128 -4.21 8.23 -19.06
C PRO A 128 -3.90 6.78 -18.67
N PRO A 129 -4.91 5.89 -18.69
CA PRO A 129 -4.67 4.49 -18.36
C PRO A 129 -3.68 3.87 -19.37
N PRO A 130 -2.90 2.87 -18.94
CA PRO A 130 -1.99 2.17 -19.84
C PRO A 130 -2.76 1.56 -21.03
N ALA A 131 -2.08 1.52 -22.19
CA ALA A 131 -2.68 1.12 -23.47
C ALA A 131 -3.19 -0.34 -23.51
N ILE A 132 -2.73 -1.19 -22.59
CA ILE A 132 -3.22 -2.56 -22.43
C ILE A 132 -3.97 -2.61 -21.10
N THR A 133 -5.25 -2.89 -21.16
CA THR A 133 -6.08 -3.07 -19.96
C THR A 133 -6.00 -4.53 -19.50
N ASP A 134 -5.91 -4.76 -18.18
CA ASP A 134 -5.75 -6.09 -17.56
C ASP A 134 -6.72 -7.17 -18.09
N LYS A 135 -7.92 -6.78 -18.50
CA LYS A 135 -8.91 -7.71 -19.07
C LYS A 135 -8.43 -8.41 -20.35
N GLN A 136 -7.64 -7.72 -21.18
CA GLN A 136 -7.08 -8.32 -22.40
C GLN A 136 -5.92 -9.27 -22.10
N LEU A 137 -5.36 -9.22 -20.89
CA LEU A 137 -4.32 -10.12 -20.39
C LEU A 137 -4.95 -11.33 -19.68
N ASP A 138 -5.99 -11.13 -18.88
CA ASP A 138 -6.70 -12.18 -18.12
C ASP A 138 -7.52 -13.13 -19.02
N GLU A 139 -8.11 -12.62 -20.10
CA GLU A 139 -8.94 -13.43 -21.03
C GLU A 139 -8.11 -14.26 -22.02
N ARG A 140 -6.77 -14.13 -22.01
CA ARG A 140 -5.90 -14.98 -22.81
C ARG A 140 -5.61 -16.28 -22.09
N GLU A 141 -6.32 -17.32 -22.47
CA GLU A 141 -5.91 -18.68 -22.14
C GLU A 141 -4.63 -19.01 -22.90
N HIS A 142 -3.54 -19.17 -22.16
CA HIS A 142 -2.27 -19.66 -22.68
C HIS A 142 -1.99 -21.04 -22.09
N THR A 143 -1.40 -21.92 -22.90
CA THR A 143 -0.83 -23.19 -22.44
C THR A 143 0.32 -22.96 -21.46
N VAL A 144 0.67 -23.98 -20.66
CA VAL A 144 1.77 -23.89 -19.68
C VAL A 144 3.10 -23.53 -20.37
N GLU A 145 3.31 -24.02 -21.58
CA GLU A 145 4.48 -23.78 -22.41
C GLU A 145 4.53 -22.33 -22.91
N GLU A 146 3.40 -21.76 -23.30
CA GLU A 146 3.28 -20.35 -23.71
C GLU A 146 3.49 -19.40 -22.54
N TRP A 147 2.96 -19.71 -21.35
CA TRP A 147 3.24 -18.93 -20.12
C TRP A 147 4.72 -18.95 -19.75
N LYS A 148 5.38 -20.12 -19.85
CA LYS A 148 6.83 -20.25 -19.63
C LYS A 148 7.62 -19.42 -20.66
N GLY A 149 7.25 -19.51 -21.94
CA GLY A 149 7.89 -18.73 -23.01
C GLY A 149 7.71 -17.22 -22.83
N ALA A 150 6.50 -16.77 -22.46
CA ALA A 150 6.20 -15.37 -22.19
C ALA A 150 6.96 -14.84 -20.97
N ALA A 151 7.04 -15.61 -19.88
CA ALA A 151 7.80 -15.24 -18.68
C ALA A 151 9.30 -15.12 -18.97
N VAL A 152 9.88 -16.06 -19.74
CA VAL A 152 11.29 -16.03 -20.14
C VAL A 152 11.59 -14.86 -21.09
N THR A 153 10.69 -14.59 -22.03
CA THR A 153 10.83 -13.48 -22.99
C THR A 153 10.75 -12.12 -22.28
N ASN A 154 9.81 -11.95 -21.34
CA ASN A 154 9.69 -10.73 -20.55
C ASN A 154 10.87 -10.56 -19.58
N GLY A 155 11.35 -11.65 -18.96
CA GLY A 155 12.57 -11.62 -18.14
C GLY A 155 13.82 -11.23 -18.94
N SER A 156 13.93 -11.68 -20.19
CA SER A 156 15.04 -11.32 -21.08
C SER A 156 14.96 -9.87 -21.55
N ARG A 157 13.76 -9.37 -21.87
CA ARG A 157 13.55 -7.96 -22.23
C ARG A 157 13.93 -7.01 -21.10
N HIS A 158 13.56 -7.36 -19.86
CA HIS A 158 13.90 -6.57 -18.68
C HIS A 158 15.41 -6.55 -18.38
N LEU A 159 16.13 -7.63 -18.72
CA LEU A 159 17.59 -7.72 -18.60
C LEU A 159 18.33 -6.95 -19.72
N SER A 160 17.74 -6.87 -20.92
CA SER A 160 18.26 -6.04 -22.02
C SER A 160 17.97 -4.55 -21.84
N SER A 161 16.90 -4.16 -21.13
CA SER A 161 16.64 -2.74 -20.81
C SER A 161 17.52 -2.22 -19.67
N SER A 162 17.87 -3.06 -18.68
CA SER A 162 18.82 -2.67 -17.63
C SER A 162 20.28 -2.60 -18.08
N SER A 163 20.63 -3.18 -19.23
CA SER A 163 21.96 -3.09 -19.83
C SER A 163 22.13 -1.89 -20.78
N SER A 164 21.07 -1.12 -21.04
CA SER A 164 21.13 0.09 -21.87
C SER A 164 21.43 1.39 -21.10
N LEU A 165 21.66 1.32 -19.78
CA LEU A 165 22.14 2.43 -18.95
C LEU A 165 23.58 2.20 -18.44
N SER A 166 24.48 1.68 -19.27
CA SER A 166 25.91 1.68 -18.93
C SER A 166 26.79 1.44 -20.16
N THR A 167 26.86 2.41 -21.07
CA THR A 167 28.02 2.52 -21.97
C THR A 167 28.06 3.91 -22.58
N ASP A 168 28.77 4.81 -21.90
CA ASP A 168 29.60 5.80 -22.58
C ASP A 168 30.71 6.22 -21.62
N ALA A 169 31.85 5.52 -21.74
CA ALA A 169 33.18 6.05 -21.47
C ALA A 169 34.24 5.01 -21.89
N SER A 170 34.76 5.17 -23.10
CA SER A 170 36.00 4.60 -23.61
C SER A 170 36.41 5.56 -24.73
N SER A 171 37.61 6.15 -24.81
CA SER A 171 38.91 5.88 -24.21
C SER A 171 39.80 7.10 -24.52
N THR A 172 40.86 7.34 -23.76
CA THR A 172 42.19 7.58 -24.34
C THR A 172 43.26 7.42 -23.28
N CYS A 173 44.12 6.43 -23.50
CA CYS A 173 45.41 6.23 -22.86
C CYS A 173 46.42 7.25 -23.39
N THR A 174 47.27 7.77 -22.52
CA THR A 174 48.58 8.34 -22.87
C THR A 174 49.58 8.06 -21.75
N ASP A 175 50.77 7.69 -22.19
CA ASP A 175 51.88 7.07 -21.46
C ASP A 175 52.54 7.90 -20.34
N ASP A 176 53.18 7.14 -19.43
CA ASP A 176 54.10 7.48 -18.34
C ASP A 176 55.37 8.25 -18.83
N PRO A 177 56.15 8.97 -17.98
CA PRO A 177 57.13 8.26 -17.14
C PRO A 177 57.46 8.87 -15.75
N THR A 178 57.57 7.96 -14.76
CA THR A 178 58.66 7.80 -13.77
C THR A 178 59.09 8.98 -12.88
N THR A 179 58.92 8.85 -11.56
CA THR A 179 60.06 8.97 -10.59
C THR A 179 59.71 8.39 -9.23
N ALA A 180 60.69 7.66 -8.67
CA ALA A 180 60.63 6.86 -7.46
C ALA A 180 60.73 7.68 -6.16
N SER A 181 60.18 7.12 -5.07
CA SER A 181 60.88 7.10 -3.77
C SER A 181 60.22 6.08 -2.84
N ASP A 182 60.99 5.05 -2.51
CA ASP A 182 60.74 4.06 -1.46
C ASP A 182 60.56 4.71 -0.07
N THR A 183 59.80 4.06 0.81
CA THR A 183 60.33 3.61 2.11
C THR A 183 59.37 2.65 2.81
N ASP A 184 60.02 1.70 3.46
CA ASP A 184 59.61 0.38 3.92
C ASP A 184 59.04 0.34 5.36
N SER A 185 58.53 -0.84 5.73
CA SER A 185 58.50 -1.46 7.07
C SER A 185 57.17 -1.57 7.81
N SER A 186 56.44 -2.65 7.49
CA SER A 186 56.25 -3.85 8.33
C SER A 186 56.06 -3.74 9.85
N LEU A 187 54.96 -4.38 10.32
CA LEU A 187 54.85 -5.32 11.46
C LEU A 187 55.17 -4.76 12.87
N GLU A 188 54.56 -5.12 14.00
CA GLU A 188 53.63 -6.17 14.43
C GLU A 188 53.22 -5.83 15.89
N THR A 189 52.07 -6.36 16.32
CA THR A 189 51.87 -7.05 17.61
C THR A 189 52.08 -6.31 18.94
N SER A 190 51.02 -6.23 19.76
CA SER A 190 50.87 -7.13 20.92
C SER A 190 49.69 -6.74 21.82
N ALA A 191 49.24 -7.76 22.53
CA ALA A 191 48.01 -7.88 23.26
C ALA A 191 48.05 -7.33 24.70
N ARG A 192 46.83 -7.03 25.19
CA ARG A 192 46.28 -7.40 26.52
C ARG A 192 46.61 -6.53 27.75
N PRO A 193 45.78 -6.65 28.84
CA PRO A 193 44.99 -5.55 29.40
C PRO A 193 45.39 -5.21 30.85
N LEU A 194 44.65 -4.32 31.54
CA LEU A 194 44.31 -4.41 32.98
C LEU A 194 43.39 -3.25 33.45
N SER A 195 42.21 -3.65 33.96
CA SER A 195 41.58 -3.24 35.24
C SER A 195 41.92 -1.89 35.89
N CYS A 196 40.89 -1.08 36.17
CA CYS A 196 40.40 -0.79 37.52
C CYS A 196 38.90 -0.48 37.48
#